data_AF-A0A933BI54-F1
#
_entry.id   AF-A0A933BI54-F1
#
_cell.length_a   1.000
_cell.length_b   1.000
_cell.length_c   1.000
_cell.angle_alpha   90.00
_cell.angle_beta   90.00
_cell.angle_gamma   90.00
#
_symmetry.space_group_name_H-M   'P 1'
#
loop_
_entity.id
_entity.type
_entity.pdbx_description
1 polymer ?
#
loop_
_entity_poly.entity_id
_entity_poly.type
_entity_poly.pdbx_seq_one_letter_code
_entity_poly.pdbx_strand_id
1 'polypeptide(L)'
;MWIRKLHLLSLCVLSGVLAFGAVALPGIQASAAEESGAHSRKDRAHDVPAGAHMHPPVPAEYAKITVPPNIWTDADAIARGRSIHAARCAVCHGAQGAGDGPAAASLPAKPASFQDRAMAAEMTEAYWFWRVSEGGAIEPFKSAGSAMPPWKQELSVEDRWTVIAYQHSLSGHAGPHVPSEHPGMMAQASRPHPEPRGLAFRSQWVTRDHRWQPRGPWKWAVQQELTQLYREFNGIDFGHAHLGETLLKTQDSEKIEKARLEVLDFIFSSPAVPPDEEQVAPTMNRLVWEVSKTFDWAHLFHRSLYDLFASDKVEDKEAPYRKLLADYLEKPEAITPHRLDHHRALWSFPESKAFRDRFRKFNTQIWAYHWLQAAVYDVQLLGKAGRQREMMPRIIAHYHGYLRRPPVEWEFMPMMPEGAPEFSRRFPEAAAIFDNLHMLHDNLDDILTRPDLYPTMAAKRAAILKILPIYLHRNHSASDLYADFHEGPGGGHTGMQMGPRPPSVAEVLAGTAPPSDQPQPAGRRTPPAGHKH
;
A
#
# COMPACT_ATOMS: atom_id res chain seq x y z
N MET A 1 -41.30 27.94 -41.58
CA MET A 1 -41.23 29.39 -41.89
C MET A 1 -39.95 29.94 -41.26
N TRP A 2 -39.13 30.64 -42.06
CA TRP A 2 -37.88 31.35 -41.70
C TRP A 2 -36.66 30.45 -41.37
N ILE A 3 -35.78 30.00 -42.29
CA ILE A 3 -34.92 30.63 -43.32
C ILE A 3 -33.68 31.37 -42.74
N ARG A 4 -32.50 30.81 -43.07
CA ARG A 4 -31.19 31.45 -43.39
C ARG A 4 -30.34 31.94 -42.20
N LYS A 5 -29.00 31.97 -42.25
CA LYS A 5 -27.96 31.81 -43.31
C LYS A 5 -26.58 31.73 -42.60
N LEU A 6 -25.62 30.92 -43.08
CA LEU A 6 -24.39 31.33 -43.83
C LEU A 6 -23.47 32.30 -43.04
N HIS A 7 -22.14 32.28 -43.04
CA HIS A 7 -21.06 31.69 -43.86
C HIS A 7 -19.73 32.05 -43.11
N LEU A 8 -18.69 31.20 -43.03
CA LEU A 8 -17.62 30.94 -44.02
C LEU A 8 -16.46 31.96 -43.96
N LEU A 9 -15.25 31.44 -44.27
CA LEU A 9 -13.97 32.10 -44.62
C LEU A 9 -13.01 32.48 -43.47
N SER A 10 -11.67 32.38 -43.61
CA SER A 10 -10.76 31.61 -44.46
C SER A 10 -9.32 32.07 -44.18
N LEU A 11 -8.38 31.15 -44.45
CA LEU A 11 -7.01 31.31 -44.97
C LEU A 11 -5.97 32.30 -44.39
N CYS A 12 -4.80 31.70 -44.10
CA CYS A 12 -3.43 31.98 -44.57
C CYS A 12 -2.85 33.40 -44.52
N VAL A 13 -1.57 33.52 -44.13
CA VAL A 13 -0.47 34.08 -44.96
C VAL A 13 0.91 33.98 -44.26
N LEU A 14 1.85 33.38 -44.99
CA LEU A 14 3.31 33.57 -45.18
C LEU A 14 4.35 33.74 -44.04
N SER A 15 5.31 32.80 -44.07
CA SER A 15 6.73 32.93 -44.47
C SER A 15 7.67 34.01 -43.89
N GLY A 16 8.84 33.55 -43.42
CA GLY A 16 10.06 34.36 -43.25
C GLY A 16 11.29 33.49 -42.98
N VAL A 17 12.09 33.25 -44.01
CA VAL A 17 13.41 32.59 -44.01
C VAL A 17 14.49 33.64 -43.76
N LEU A 18 15.56 33.30 -43.02
CA LEU A 18 16.93 33.78 -43.31
C LEU A 18 17.96 32.79 -42.79
N ALA A 19 18.81 32.34 -43.71
CA ALA A 19 19.95 31.44 -43.54
C ALA A 19 21.24 32.22 -43.26
N PHE A 20 22.28 31.55 -42.77
CA PHE A 20 23.73 31.70 -43.02
C PHE A 20 24.47 30.94 -41.88
N GLY A 21 25.46 30.08 -42.08
CA GLY A 21 26.20 29.60 -43.23
C GLY A 21 27.08 28.42 -42.77
N ALA A 22 27.42 27.53 -43.70
CA ALA A 22 28.22 26.32 -43.48
C ALA A 22 29.71 26.57 -43.76
N VAL A 23 30.60 25.84 -43.07
CA VAL A 23 31.96 25.43 -43.52
C VAL A 23 32.27 24.11 -42.79
N ALA A 24 32.06 22.94 -43.41
CA ALA A 24 32.98 22.15 -44.24
C ALA A 24 34.03 21.30 -43.48
N LEU A 25 33.74 20.00 -43.46
CA LEU A 25 34.54 18.74 -43.33
C LEU A 25 35.92 18.79 -44.04
N PRO A 26 36.89 17.85 -43.83
CA PRO A 26 36.76 16.37 -43.79
C PRO A 26 37.64 15.69 -42.70
N GLY A 27 37.61 14.41 -42.36
CA GLY A 27 37.24 13.14 -43.00
C GLY A 27 38.35 12.14 -42.63
N ILE A 28 38.02 10.86 -42.37
CA ILE A 28 38.83 9.63 -42.61
C ILE A 28 38.19 8.44 -41.85
N GLN A 29 38.23 7.29 -42.52
CA GLN A 29 37.47 6.06 -42.32
C GLN A 29 38.07 5.10 -41.27
N ALA A 30 37.18 4.23 -40.77
CA ALA A 30 37.30 2.78 -40.52
C ALA A 30 38.49 2.20 -39.69
N SER A 31 38.18 1.36 -38.69
CA SER A 31 38.17 -0.10 -38.85
C SER A 31 37.85 -0.81 -37.52
N ALA A 32 37.31 -2.01 -37.64
CA ALA A 32 37.08 -2.96 -36.55
C ALA A 32 38.35 -3.77 -36.26
N ALA A 33 38.54 -4.18 -35.01
CA ALA A 33 39.33 -5.35 -34.65
C ALA A 33 38.82 -5.93 -33.33
N GLU A 34 38.26 -7.13 -33.41
CA GLU A 34 38.21 -8.08 -32.31
C GLU A 34 39.65 -8.50 -31.98
N GLU A 35 39.97 -8.65 -30.69
CA GLU A 35 40.87 -9.74 -30.29
C GLU A 35 40.60 -10.21 -28.86
N SER A 36 40.49 -11.53 -28.78
CA SER A 36 40.26 -12.41 -27.63
C SER A 36 41.40 -12.42 -26.62
N GLY A 37 41.08 -12.68 -25.35
CA GLY A 37 42.10 -13.13 -24.39
C GLY A 37 41.58 -13.30 -22.97
N ALA A 38 41.19 -14.52 -22.63
CA ALA A 38 40.92 -14.92 -21.25
C ALA A 38 42.20 -14.85 -20.40
N HIS A 39 42.13 -14.29 -19.18
CA HIS A 39 42.79 -14.86 -18.01
C HIS A 39 42.41 -14.20 -16.67
N SER A 40 41.97 -15.08 -15.76
CA SER A 40 42.19 -15.11 -14.31
C SER A 40 41.65 -13.98 -13.43
N ARG A 41 40.59 -14.35 -12.69
CA ARG A 41 40.23 -13.86 -11.35
C ARG A 41 41.49 -13.77 -10.47
N LYS A 42 41.78 -12.60 -9.92
CA LYS A 42 42.50 -12.46 -8.65
C LYS A 42 42.09 -11.16 -7.97
N ASP A 43 41.78 -11.32 -6.70
CA ASP A 43 41.23 -10.34 -5.78
C ASP A 43 41.97 -9.00 -5.80
N ARG A 44 41.22 -7.91 -5.96
CA ARG A 44 41.65 -6.57 -5.57
C ARG A 44 40.68 -6.04 -4.53
N ALA A 45 41.17 -5.97 -3.30
CA ALA A 45 40.68 -5.06 -2.29
C ALA A 45 40.62 -3.65 -2.91
N HIS A 46 39.47 -2.99 -2.82
CA HIS A 46 39.31 -1.62 -3.28
C HIS A 46 39.84 -0.65 -2.22
N ASP A 47 40.92 0.05 -2.56
CA ASP A 47 41.34 1.30 -1.94
C ASP A 47 40.20 2.33 -2.03
N VAL A 48 39.80 2.92 -0.89
CA VAL A 48 38.82 4.01 -0.81
C VAL A 48 39.56 5.36 -0.89
N PRO A 49 39.20 6.29 -1.78
CA PRO A 49 39.83 7.60 -1.85
C PRO A 49 39.50 8.47 -0.63
N ALA A 50 40.50 9.22 -0.16
CA ALA A 50 40.35 10.24 0.88
C ALA A 50 39.36 11.32 0.42
N GLY A 51 38.22 11.43 1.13
CA GLY A 51 37.11 12.33 0.81
C GLY A 51 35.74 11.65 0.74
N ALA A 52 35.69 10.31 0.76
CA ALA A 52 34.42 9.58 0.86
C ALA A 52 33.81 9.73 2.27
N HIS A 53 32.64 10.37 2.36
CA HIS A 53 31.83 10.33 3.58
C HIS A 53 31.39 8.87 3.83
N MET A 54 31.74 8.33 5.00
CA MET A 54 31.39 6.96 5.34
C MET A 54 29.97 6.89 5.86
N HIS A 55 29.14 6.02 5.27
CA HIS A 55 27.79 5.69 5.73
C HIS A 55 27.78 4.24 6.26
N PRO A 56 28.35 3.97 7.45
CA PRO A 56 28.20 2.68 8.09
C PRO A 56 26.72 2.38 8.36
N PRO A 57 26.32 1.09 8.36
CA PRO A 57 24.94 0.72 8.67
C PRO A 57 24.58 1.18 10.08
N VAL A 58 23.39 1.77 10.21
CA VAL A 58 22.89 2.28 11.49
C VAL A 58 22.69 1.10 12.45
N PRO A 59 23.18 1.17 13.70
CA PRO A 59 22.95 0.13 14.70
C PRO A 59 21.46 -0.14 14.91
N ALA A 60 21.11 -1.40 15.19
CA ALA A 60 19.72 -1.84 15.33
C ALA A 60 18.92 -1.04 16.38
N GLU A 61 19.58 -0.54 17.42
CA GLU A 61 18.99 0.32 18.45
C GLU A 61 18.47 1.66 17.92
N TYR A 62 19.09 2.17 16.84
CA TYR A 62 18.69 3.42 16.16
C TYR A 62 17.88 3.18 14.89
N ALA A 63 17.91 1.98 14.32
CA ALA A 63 17.16 1.61 13.12
C ALA A 63 15.63 1.71 13.29
N LYS A 64 15.14 1.73 14.54
CA LYS A 64 13.72 1.83 14.90
C LYS A 64 13.32 3.22 15.41
N ILE A 65 14.17 4.24 15.27
CA ILE A 65 13.84 5.58 15.76
C ILE A 65 12.66 6.18 14.98
N THR A 66 11.63 6.61 15.71
CA THR A 66 10.46 7.27 15.10
C THR A 66 10.77 8.74 14.85
N VAL A 67 10.65 9.15 13.59
CA VAL A 67 10.77 10.55 13.19
C VAL A 67 9.51 11.31 13.64
N PRO A 68 9.62 12.44 14.35
CA PRO A 68 8.47 13.25 14.71
C PRO A 68 7.73 13.72 13.44
N PRO A 69 6.39 13.66 13.40
CA PRO A 69 5.62 14.11 12.24
C PRO A 69 5.94 15.56 11.90
N ASN A 70 6.07 15.86 10.60
CA ASN A 70 6.33 17.21 10.07
C ASN A 70 7.64 17.87 10.52
N ILE A 71 8.55 17.17 11.19
CA ILE A 71 9.79 17.77 11.72
C ILE A 71 10.62 18.49 10.64
N TRP A 72 10.57 18.00 9.40
CA TRP A 72 11.30 18.55 8.26
C TRP A 72 10.70 19.84 7.67
N THR A 73 9.46 20.17 8.03
CA THR A 73 8.69 21.28 7.45
C THR A 73 8.08 22.21 8.50
N ASP A 74 8.15 21.85 9.78
CA ASP A 74 7.72 22.68 10.90
C ASP A 74 8.68 23.86 11.09
N ALA A 75 8.17 25.08 10.83
CA ALA A 75 8.95 26.31 10.89
C ALA A 75 9.45 26.63 12.32
N ASP A 76 8.66 26.31 13.35
CA ASP A 76 9.04 26.56 14.74
C ASP A 76 10.12 25.57 15.18
N ALA A 77 10.00 24.31 14.78
CA ALA A 77 11.02 23.29 14.99
C ALA A 77 12.34 23.65 14.28
N ILE A 78 12.28 24.12 13.03
CA ILE A 78 13.47 24.56 12.28
C ILE A 78 14.10 25.81 12.91
N ALA A 79 13.30 26.77 13.38
CA ALA A 79 13.80 27.96 14.08
C ALA A 79 14.48 27.61 15.42
N ARG A 80 13.92 26.65 16.15
CA ARG A 80 14.53 26.09 17.37
C ARG A 80 15.84 25.38 17.04
N GLY A 81 15.85 24.55 16.01
CA GLY A 81 17.03 23.86 15.49
C GLY A 81 18.15 24.81 15.07
N ARG A 82 17.83 25.93 14.42
CA ARG A 82 18.79 26.98 14.05
C ARG A 82 19.50 27.56 15.27
N SER A 83 18.76 27.79 16.35
CA SER A 83 19.32 28.31 17.60
C SER A 83 20.30 27.33 18.24
N ILE A 84 19.95 26.03 18.24
CA ILE A 84 20.82 24.95 18.73
C ILE A 84 22.08 24.83 17.87
N HIS A 85 21.93 24.85 16.54
CA HIS A 85 23.07 24.77 15.60
C HIS A 85 24.04 25.93 15.81
N ALA A 86 23.54 27.16 15.94
CA ALA A 86 24.38 28.34 16.17
C ALA A 86 25.19 28.23 17.48
N ALA A 87 24.57 27.74 18.55
CA ALA A 87 25.21 27.63 19.85
C ALA A 87 26.20 26.46 19.95
N ARG A 88 25.95 25.34 19.27
CA ARG A 88 26.64 24.06 19.54
C ARG A 88 27.36 23.45 18.33
N CYS A 89 26.89 23.69 17.11
CA CYS A 89 27.36 22.99 15.91
C CYS A 89 28.21 23.90 14.99
N ALA A 90 27.92 25.20 14.96
CA ALA A 90 28.51 26.16 14.03
C ALA A 90 30.03 26.37 14.21
N VAL A 91 30.58 26.09 15.40
CA VAL A 91 32.02 26.20 15.67
C VAL A 91 32.86 25.27 14.78
N CYS A 92 32.31 24.10 14.42
CA CYS A 92 32.94 23.13 13.52
C CYS A 92 32.28 23.12 12.14
N HIS A 93 30.94 23.10 12.08
CA HIS A 93 30.21 22.96 10.81
C HIS A 93 29.96 24.30 10.09
N GLY A 94 30.31 25.43 10.70
CA GLY A 94 30.06 26.77 10.15
C GLY A 94 28.63 27.26 10.39
N ALA A 95 28.44 28.58 10.37
CA ALA A 95 27.14 29.22 10.60
C ALA A 95 26.10 28.84 9.53
N GLN A 96 26.57 28.52 8.32
CA GLN A 96 25.73 28.12 7.18
C GLN A 96 25.83 26.62 6.89
N GLY A 97 26.49 25.84 7.76
CA GLY A 97 26.62 24.39 7.63
C GLY A 97 27.59 23.92 6.55
N ALA A 98 28.51 24.75 6.04
CA ALA A 98 29.42 24.40 4.95
C ALA A 98 30.65 23.56 5.38
N GLY A 99 30.74 23.17 6.65
CA GLY A 99 31.90 22.42 7.17
C GLY A 99 33.16 23.26 7.30
N ASP A 100 33.01 24.58 7.43
CA ASP A 100 34.06 25.61 7.40
C ASP A 100 34.07 26.48 8.68
N GLY A 101 33.57 25.92 9.79
CA GLY A 101 33.60 26.61 11.08
C GLY A 101 35.03 26.97 11.52
N PRO A 102 35.21 27.92 12.45
CA PRO A 102 36.54 28.37 12.88
C PRO A 102 37.44 27.24 13.42
N ALA A 103 36.86 26.14 13.92
CA ALA A 103 37.61 24.96 14.33
C ALA A 103 37.86 23.94 13.21
N ALA A 104 37.18 24.03 12.06
CA ALA A 104 37.21 23.00 11.01
C ALA A 104 38.62 22.72 10.47
N ALA A 105 39.45 23.76 10.33
CA ALA A 105 40.81 23.66 9.78
C ALA A 105 41.80 22.92 10.71
N SER A 106 41.51 22.83 12.01
CA SER A 106 42.37 22.16 12.99
C SER A 106 41.91 20.74 13.33
N LEU A 107 40.81 20.26 12.72
CA LEU A 107 40.30 18.92 12.97
C LEU A 107 40.98 17.86 12.08
N PRO A 108 41.31 16.67 12.63
CA PRO A 108 41.88 15.57 11.85
C PRO A 108 40.99 15.11 10.70
N ALA A 109 39.67 15.18 10.89
CA ALA A 109 38.66 14.93 9.87
C ALA A 109 37.85 16.22 9.62
N LYS A 110 37.78 16.64 8.35
CA LYS A 110 37.00 17.80 7.96
C LYS A 110 35.51 17.55 8.25
N PRO A 111 34.80 18.47 8.94
CA PRO A 111 33.36 18.36 9.12
C PRO A 111 32.61 18.31 7.78
N ALA A 112 31.56 17.49 7.74
CA ALA A 112 30.72 17.36 6.55
C ALA A 112 29.94 18.66 6.27
N SER A 113 29.75 18.98 4.99
CA SER A 113 28.96 20.13 4.54
C SER A 113 27.50 19.75 4.38
N PHE A 114 26.61 20.33 5.15
CA PHE A 114 25.16 20.14 5.03
C PHE A 114 24.54 20.85 3.82
N GLN A 115 25.33 21.64 3.10
CA GLN A 115 24.91 22.23 1.82
C GLN A 115 25.09 21.25 0.65
N ASP A 116 25.86 20.18 0.85
CA ASP A 116 25.97 19.12 -0.14
C ASP A 116 24.68 18.32 -0.19
N ARG A 117 23.87 18.64 -1.21
CA ARG A 117 22.59 18.00 -1.43
C ARG A 117 22.71 16.50 -1.66
N ALA A 118 23.75 16.04 -2.37
CA ALA A 118 23.92 14.62 -2.66
C ALA A 118 24.28 13.84 -1.40
N MET A 119 25.23 14.37 -0.61
CA MET A 119 25.62 13.77 0.67
C MET A 119 24.47 13.82 1.70
N ALA A 120 23.77 14.94 1.80
CA ALA A 120 22.63 15.07 2.71
C ALA A 120 21.58 14.00 2.41
N ALA A 121 21.28 13.81 1.11
CA ALA A 121 20.35 12.80 0.66
C ALA A 121 20.82 11.38 1.07
N GLU A 122 22.11 11.05 0.97
CA GLU A 122 22.63 9.69 1.26
C GLU A 122 22.43 9.22 2.71
N MET A 123 22.00 10.11 3.60
CA MET A 123 21.81 9.84 5.02
C MET A 123 20.34 9.64 5.36
N THR A 124 19.99 8.43 5.82
CA THR A 124 18.66 8.14 6.36
C THR A 124 18.39 8.94 7.64
N GLU A 125 17.13 9.13 8.00
CA GLU A 125 16.72 9.82 9.23
C GLU A 125 17.29 9.13 10.47
N ALA A 126 17.31 7.80 10.46
CA ALA A 126 17.93 6.99 11.49
C ALA A 126 19.44 7.24 11.59
N TYR A 127 20.12 7.44 10.45
CA TYR A 127 21.54 7.76 10.40
C TYR A 127 21.81 9.15 10.97
N TRP A 128 21.06 10.18 10.55
CA TRP A 128 21.19 11.53 11.10
C TRP A 128 21.00 11.54 12.62
N PHE A 129 19.94 10.89 13.10
CA PHE A 129 19.64 10.83 14.51
C PHE A 129 20.73 10.10 15.29
N TRP A 130 21.18 8.95 14.80
CA TRP A 130 22.28 8.20 15.40
C TRP A 130 23.58 9.01 15.43
N ARG A 131 23.95 9.64 14.31
CA ARG A 131 25.20 10.41 14.16
C ARG A 131 25.25 11.58 15.15
N VAL A 132 24.14 12.29 15.34
CA VAL A 132 24.03 13.37 16.34
C VAL A 132 24.04 12.79 17.76
N SER A 133 23.40 11.64 17.97
CA SER A 133 23.28 11.02 19.30
C SER A 133 24.62 10.55 19.85
N GLU A 134 25.38 9.79 19.06
CA GLU A 134 26.60 9.11 19.51
C GLU A 134 27.89 9.89 19.18
N GLY A 135 27.82 10.85 18.24
CA GLY A 135 28.99 11.61 17.83
C GLY A 135 30.11 10.73 17.27
N GLY A 136 31.33 11.25 17.29
CA GLY A 136 32.55 10.65 16.74
C GLY A 136 33.25 9.62 17.63
N ALA A 137 32.74 9.35 18.83
CA ALA A 137 33.40 8.48 19.80
C ALA A 137 33.21 6.97 19.52
N ILE A 138 32.46 6.62 18.48
CA ILE A 138 32.16 5.25 18.07
C ILE A 138 32.84 4.92 16.73
N GLU A 139 33.12 3.64 16.49
CA GLU A 139 33.63 3.19 15.19
C GLU A 139 32.55 3.23 14.10
N PRO A 140 32.93 3.50 12.83
CA PRO A 140 34.26 3.79 12.31
C PRO A 140 34.70 5.27 12.46
N PHE A 141 33.85 6.14 13.02
CA PHE A 141 34.13 7.59 13.09
C PHE A 141 35.32 7.92 13.98
N LYS A 142 35.50 7.15 15.06
CA LYS A 142 36.61 7.29 16.00
C LYS A 142 37.96 7.02 15.33
N SER A 143 38.10 5.88 14.65
CA SER A 143 39.32 5.56 13.90
C SER A 143 39.57 6.51 12.72
N ALA A 144 38.51 7.11 12.17
CA ALA A 144 38.60 8.15 11.15
C ALA A 144 38.94 9.55 11.69
N GLY A 145 39.15 9.72 13.01
CA GLY A 145 39.55 10.99 13.60
C GLY A 145 38.42 12.02 13.75
N SER A 146 37.16 11.58 13.81
CA SER A 146 36.02 12.47 14.05
C SER A 146 36.07 13.07 15.47
N ALA A 147 36.14 14.40 15.54
CA ALA A 147 36.08 15.15 16.81
C ALA A 147 34.65 15.53 17.25
N MET A 148 33.61 15.08 16.54
CA MET A 148 32.21 15.38 16.89
C MET A 148 31.87 14.81 18.28
N PRO A 149 31.40 15.62 19.25
CA PRO A 149 30.98 15.10 20.56
C PRO A 149 29.63 14.35 20.47
N PRO A 150 29.35 13.43 21.40
CA PRO A 150 28.02 12.84 21.55
C PRO A 150 27.05 13.87 22.13
N TRP A 151 25.88 14.05 21.52
CA TRP A 151 24.90 15.04 21.98
C TRP A 151 23.76 14.45 22.79
N LYS A 152 23.63 13.11 22.88
CA LYS A 152 22.51 12.46 23.58
C LYS A 152 22.45 12.76 25.08
N GLN A 153 23.56 13.19 25.70
CA GLN A 153 23.60 13.59 27.11
C GLN A 153 23.27 15.08 27.33
N GLU A 154 23.37 15.92 26.30
CA GLU A 154 23.22 17.38 26.41
C GLU A 154 21.96 17.92 25.71
N LEU A 155 21.45 17.20 24.72
CA LEU A 155 20.25 17.56 23.96
C LEU A 155 19.15 16.51 24.17
N SER A 156 17.92 16.98 24.38
CA SER A 156 16.75 16.10 24.40
C SER A 156 16.55 15.39 23.06
N VAL A 157 15.71 14.35 23.03
CA VAL A 157 15.32 13.68 21.76
C VAL A 157 14.71 14.68 20.79
N GLU A 158 13.86 15.59 21.28
CA GLU A 158 13.22 16.63 20.48
C GLU A 158 14.24 17.65 19.97
N ASP A 159 15.17 18.10 20.81
CA ASP A 159 16.24 19.03 20.42
C ASP A 159 17.15 18.46 19.35
N ARG A 160 17.47 17.16 19.42
CA ARG A 160 18.23 16.47 18.38
C ARG A 160 17.47 16.45 17.05
N TRP A 161 16.17 16.19 17.08
CA TRP A 161 15.34 16.23 15.87
C TRP A 161 15.23 17.63 15.27
N THR A 162 15.05 18.66 16.10
CA THR A 162 14.94 20.05 15.62
C THR A 162 16.26 20.54 14.99
N VAL A 163 17.41 20.26 15.60
CA VAL A 163 18.72 20.63 15.01
C VAL A 163 19.01 19.88 13.71
N ILE A 164 18.63 18.60 13.63
CA ILE A 164 18.73 17.80 12.40
C ILE A 164 17.84 18.39 11.30
N ALA A 165 16.60 18.79 11.61
CA ALA A 165 15.71 19.41 10.63
C ALA A 165 16.26 20.73 10.09
N TYR A 166 16.86 21.56 10.96
CA TYR A 166 17.56 22.76 10.50
C TYR A 166 18.75 22.42 9.59
N GLN A 167 19.62 21.50 9.99
CA GLN A 167 20.78 21.08 9.19
C GLN A 167 20.37 20.52 7.83
N HIS A 168 19.32 19.70 7.83
CA HIS A 168 18.71 19.17 6.62
C HIS A 168 18.20 20.27 5.69
N SER A 169 17.54 21.30 6.23
CA SER A 169 17.04 22.43 5.42
C SER A 169 18.15 23.21 4.68
N LEU A 170 19.39 23.16 5.16
CA LEU A 170 20.54 23.83 4.54
C LEU A 170 20.97 23.18 3.20
N SER A 171 20.56 21.93 2.96
CA SER A 171 20.81 21.21 1.69
C SER A 171 19.82 21.58 0.58
N GLY A 172 18.82 22.42 0.88
CA GLY A 172 17.74 22.77 -0.05
C GLY A 172 16.61 21.74 -0.13
N HIS A 173 16.62 20.70 0.72
CA HIS A 173 15.49 19.77 0.87
C HIS A 173 14.45 20.29 1.86
N ALA A 174 13.17 20.12 1.51
CA ALA A 174 12.02 20.40 2.37
C ALA A 174 11.12 19.16 2.43
N GLY A 175 11.38 18.26 3.38
CA GLY A 175 10.67 16.98 3.54
C GLY A 175 11.60 15.82 3.93
N PRO A 176 11.07 14.62 4.28
CA PRO A 176 11.87 13.43 4.55
C PRO A 176 12.62 12.96 3.29
N HIS A 177 13.77 12.30 3.45
CA HIS A 177 14.51 11.73 2.33
C HIS A 177 13.74 10.55 1.73
N VAL A 178 13.47 10.62 0.43
CA VAL A 178 12.92 9.48 -0.32
C VAL A 178 14.07 8.65 -0.89
N PRO A 179 14.08 7.31 -0.72
CA PRO A 179 15.12 6.42 -1.25
C PRO A 179 15.40 6.57 -2.77
N SER A 180 14.49 7.20 -3.52
CA SER A 180 14.60 7.49 -4.95
C SER A 180 15.73 8.45 -5.34
N GLU A 181 16.37 9.15 -4.40
CA GLU A 181 17.50 10.05 -4.67
C GLU A 181 18.90 9.38 -4.53
N HIS A 182 18.98 8.04 -4.36
CA HIS A 182 20.23 7.27 -4.17
C HIS A 182 20.50 6.17 -5.22
N PRO A 183 21.02 6.52 -6.42
CA PRO A 183 21.29 5.54 -7.49
C PRO A 183 22.38 4.50 -7.14
N GLY A 184 23.30 4.82 -6.23
CA GLY A 184 24.37 3.90 -5.79
C GLY A 184 23.89 2.75 -4.91
N MET A 185 22.69 2.85 -4.33
CA MET A 185 22.01 1.72 -3.66
C MET A 185 21.04 0.98 -4.61
N MET A 186 20.83 1.48 -5.84
CA MET A 186 19.95 0.90 -6.88
C MET A 186 20.64 -0.12 -7.81
N ALA A 187 21.70 -0.79 -7.36
CA ALA A 187 22.09 -2.05 -8.00
C ALA A 187 21.02 -3.15 -7.77
N GLN A 188 20.04 -2.90 -6.90
CA GLN A 188 18.79 -3.65 -6.79
C GLN A 188 17.63 -2.64 -6.68
N ALA A 189 16.55 -2.89 -7.40
CA ALA A 189 15.32 -2.09 -7.49
C ALA A 189 15.33 -0.88 -8.45
N SER A 190 15.09 -1.22 -9.72
CA SER A 190 14.08 -0.66 -10.62
C SER A 190 14.02 0.85 -10.89
N ARG A 191 14.31 1.17 -12.16
CA ARG A 191 14.19 2.49 -12.85
C ARG A 191 12.76 3.05 -12.86
N PRO A 192 12.55 4.39 -12.90
CA PRO A 192 11.23 4.97 -13.11
C PRO A 192 10.84 5.05 -14.61
N HIS A 193 9.54 4.89 -14.86
CA HIS A 193 8.88 5.16 -16.14
C HIS A 193 8.97 6.65 -16.54
N PRO A 194 8.91 7.00 -17.83
CA PRO A 194 9.12 8.37 -18.29
C PRO A 194 7.90 9.27 -18.02
N GLU A 195 8.17 10.46 -17.47
CA GLU A 195 7.25 11.60 -17.37
C GLU A 195 6.67 11.98 -18.75
N PRO A 196 5.36 12.29 -18.87
CA PRO A 196 4.80 12.85 -20.08
C PRO A 196 5.25 14.31 -20.24
N ARG A 197 5.89 14.63 -21.36
CA ARG A 197 6.23 16.01 -21.71
C ARG A 197 4.96 16.83 -21.94
N GLY A 198 4.65 17.76 -21.05
CA GLY A 198 3.66 18.81 -21.32
C GLY A 198 3.18 19.57 -20.08
N LEU A 199 3.48 20.88 -20.06
CA LEU A 199 2.96 21.94 -19.18
C LEU A 199 3.40 21.91 -17.70
N ALA A 200 4.41 22.74 -17.40
CA ALA A 200 4.81 23.07 -16.03
C ALA A 200 3.86 24.11 -15.42
N PHE A 201 3.08 23.71 -14.41
CA PHE A 201 2.33 24.64 -13.55
C PHE A 201 3.19 25.02 -12.33
N ARG A 202 3.36 26.34 -12.10
CA ARG A 202 4.06 26.88 -10.92
C ARG A 202 3.09 27.04 -9.74
N SER A 203 3.13 26.09 -8.79
CA SER A 203 2.84 26.19 -7.32
C SER A 203 1.96 25.06 -6.73
N GLN A 204 2.29 24.63 -5.50
CA GLN A 204 1.46 24.05 -4.42
C GLN A 204 0.54 22.83 -4.64
N TRP A 205 0.69 22.05 -5.71
CA TRP A 205 -0.03 20.78 -5.84
C TRP A 205 0.77 19.63 -5.21
N VAL A 206 0.20 18.96 -4.21
CA VAL A 206 0.62 17.60 -3.85
C VAL A 206 0.20 16.70 -5.01
N THR A 207 1.12 15.97 -5.62
CA THR A 207 0.75 14.88 -6.52
C THR A 207 -0.08 13.89 -5.72
N ARG A 208 -1.39 13.82 -5.97
CA ARG A 208 -2.15 12.63 -5.63
C ARG A 208 -1.41 11.48 -6.28
N ASP A 209 -1.12 10.40 -5.54
CA ASP A 209 -0.67 9.17 -6.16
C ASP A 209 -1.70 8.83 -7.24
N HIS A 210 -1.36 9.12 -8.51
CA HIS A 210 -2.27 8.85 -9.61
C HIS A 210 -2.35 7.34 -9.65
N ARG A 211 -3.46 6.77 -9.15
CA ARG A 211 -3.79 5.34 -9.21
C ARG A 211 -3.67 4.89 -10.66
N TRP A 212 -2.50 4.37 -11.01
CA TRP A 212 -2.19 4.01 -12.37
C TRP A 212 -2.76 2.62 -12.63
N GLN A 213 -3.91 2.56 -13.30
CA GLN A 213 -4.39 1.27 -13.80
C GLN A 213 -3.33 0.68 -14.74
N PRO A 214 -2.88 -0.57 -14.51
CA PRO A 214 -1.92 -1.24 -15.37
C PRO A 214 -2.35 -1.17 -16.85
N ARG A 215 -1.41 -0.84 -17.73
CA ARG A 215 -1.68 -0.80 -19.18
C ARG A 215 -1.76 -2.22 -19.72
N GLY A 216 -2.83 -2.54 -20.46
CA GLY A 216 -2.96 -3.83 -21.15
C GLY A 216 -4.19 -3.87 -22.07
N PRO A 217 -4.22 -4.77 -23.07
CA PRO A 217 -5.36 -4.94 -23.97
C PRO A 217 -6.66 -5.39 -23.27
N TRP A 218 -6.55 -5.90 -22.03
CA TRP A 218 -7.67 -6.37 -21.21
C TRP A 218 -8.40 -5.28 -20.43
N LYS A 219 -7.88 -4.04 -20.44
CA LYS A 219 -8.45 -2.93 -19.66
C LYS A 219 -9.94 -2.75 -19.96
N TRP A 220 -10.74 -2.60 -18.90
CA TRP A 220 -12.20 -2.41 -18.95
C TRP A 220 -12.99 -3.62 -19.44
N ALA A 221 -12.38 -4.80 -19.54
CA ALA A 221 -13.08 -5.99 -20.01
C ALA A 221 -14.27 -6.37 -19.11
N VAL A 222 -14.22 -6.19 -17.79
CA VAL A 222 -15.38 -6.45 -16.92
C VAL A 222 -16.52 -5.48 -17.24
N GLN A 223 -16.21 -4.18 -17.43
CA GLN A 223 -17.22 -3.19 -17.77
C GLN A 223 -17.89 -3.48 -19.12
N GLN A 224 -17.12 -3.93 -20.11
CA GLN A 224 -17.57 -4.19 -21.48
C GLN A 224 -18.25 -5.56 -21.64
N GLU A 225 -17.64 -6.61 -21.09
CA GLU A 225 -18.04 -8.00 -21.31
C GLU A 225 -19.04 -8.48 -20.23
N LEU A 226 -18.93 -7.96 -19.00
CA LEU A 226 -19.67 -8.41 -17.81
C LEU A 226 -20.30 -7.21 -17.06
N THR A 227 -21.04 -6.37 -17.78
CA THR A 227 -21.56 -5.09 -17.25
C THR A 227 -22.37 -5.22 -15.97
N GLN A 228 -23.14 -6.30 -15.78
CA GLN A 228 -23.88 -6.51 -14.54
C GLN A 228 -22.92 -6.66 -13.36
N LEU A 229 -21.89 -7.50 -13.49
CA LEU A 229 -20.87 -7.70 -12.47
C LEU A 229 -20.15 -6.39 -12.13
N TYR A 230 -19.79 -5.59 -13.14
CA TYR A 230 -19.18 -4.28 -12.93
C TYR A 230 -20.01 -3.38 -12.00
N ARG A 231 -21.35 -3.43 -12.13
CA ARG A 231 -22.26 -2.63 -11.29
C ARG A 231 -22.41 -3.18 -9.87
N GLU A 232 -22.44 -4.52 -9.72
CA GLU A 232 -22.43 -5.16 -8.38
C GLU A 232 -21.19 -4.73 -7.61
N PHE A 233 -20.04 -4.78 -8.27
CA PHE A 233 -18.76 -4.34 -7.77
C PHE A 233 -18.75 -2.87 -7.32
N ASN A 234 -19.34 -1.94 -8.09
CA ASN A 234 -19.48 -0.55 -7.66
C ASN A 234 -20.36 -0.40 -6.40
N GLY A 235 -21.39 -1.25 -6.27
CA GLY A 235 -22.23 -1.29 -5.07
C GLY A 235 -21.49 -1.84 -3.84
N ILE A 236 -20.63 -2.84 -4.03
CA ILE A 236 -19.78 -3.42 -2.98
C ILE A 236 -18.78 -2.38 -2.46
N ASP A 237 -18.10 -1.65 -3.35
CA ASP A 237 -17.16 -0.58 -2.98
C ASP A 237 -17.86 0.49 -2.09
N PHE A 238 -19.08 0.89 -2.46
CA PHE A 238 -19.90 1.77 -1.63
C PHE A 238 -20.19 1.16 -0.24
N GLY A 239 -20.55 -0.13 -0.21
CA GLY A 239 -20.86 -0.83 1.04
C GLY A 239 -19.70 -0.85 2.03
N HIS A 240 -18.48 -1.15 1.57
CA HIS A 240 -17.27 -1.13 2.42
C HIS A 240 -16.98 0.28 2.97
N ALA A 241 -16.97 1.29 2.09
CA ALA A 241 -16.71 2.66 2.50
C ALA A 241 -17.78 3.18 3.47
N HIS A 242 -19.06 2.95 3.16
CA HIS A 242 -20.18 3.41 3.97
C HIS A 242 -20.21 2.75 5.36
N LEU A 243 -19.85 1.47 5.46
CA LEU A 243 -19.77 0.77 6.74
C LEU A 243 -18.73 1.41 7.68
N GLY A 244 -17.50 1.61 7.21
CA GLY A 244 -16.44 2.21 8.02
C GLY A 244 -16.80 3.61 8.51
N GLU A 245 -17.40 4.42 7.64
CA GLU A 245 -17.90 5.75 8.00
C GLU A 245 -19.05 5.69 9.04
N THR A 246 -19.94 4.71 8.92
CA THR A 246 -21.07 4.51 9.84
C THR A 246 -20.59 4.12 11.23
N LEU A 247 -19.68 3.14 11.34
CA LEU A 247 -19.16 2.66 12.62
C LEU A 247 -18.39 3.76 13.39
N LEU A 248 -17.75 4.69 12.66
CA LEU A 248 -17.14 5.88 13.26
C LEU A 248 -18.15 6.89 13.81
N LYS A 249 -19.34 6.99 13.21
CA LYS A 249 -20.38 7.95 13.58
C LYS A 249 -21.30 7.46 14.68
N THR A 250 -21.59 6.16 14.73
CA THR A 250 -22.59 5.61 15.63
C THR A 250 -22.29 4.17 16.00
N GLN A 251 -22.74 3.79 17.20
CA GLN A 251 -22.74 2.42 17.72
C GLN A 251 -24.16 1.93 18.03
N ASP A 252 -25.15 2.75 17.70
CA ASP A 252 -26.58 2.47 17.86
C ASP A 252 -27.06 1.44 16.82
N SER A 253 -27.74 0.40 17.30
CA SER A 253 -28.12 -0.75 16.46
C SER A 253 -29.16 -0.41 15.40
N GLU A 254 -30.10 0.49 15.71
CA GLU A 254 -31.15 0.89 14.76
C GLU A 254 -30.56 1.74 13.63
N LYS A 255 -29.67 2.69 13.96
CA LYS A 255 -28.97 3.50 12.95
C LYS A 255 -28.06 2.65 12.06
N ILE A 256 -27.39 1.65 12.62
CA ILE A 256 -26.53 0.74 11.84
C ILE A 256 -27.36 -0.16 10.93
N GLU A 257 -28.51 -0.68 11.40
CA GLU A 257 -29.43 -1.42 10.53
C GLU A 257 -29.99 -0.54 9.41
N LYS A 258 -30.28 0.73 9.69
CA LYS A 258 -30.69 1.69 8.66
C LYS A 258 -29.59 1.89 7.62
N ALA A 259 -28.35 2.12 8.04
CA ALA A 259 -27.21 2.25 7.13
C ALA A 259 -27.01 0.98 6.26
N ARG A 260 -27.19 -0.21 6.84
CA ARG A 260 -27.16 -1.47 6.09
C ARG A 260 -28.21 -1.51 4.98
N LEU A 261 -29.42 -1.03 5.26
CA LEU A 261 -30.51 -0.95 4.27
C LEU A 261 -30.21 0.10 3.19
N GLU A 262 -29.64 1.26 3.55
CA GLU A 262 -29.19 2.28 2.59
C GLU A 262 -28.14 1.72 1.61
N VAL A 263 -27.22 0.89 2.12
CA VAL A 263 -26.25 0.15 1.28
C VAL A 263 -26.95 -0.82 0.33
N LEU A 264 -27.96 -1.57 0.80
CA LEU A 264 -28.72 -2.47 -0.05
C LEU A 264 -29.48 -1.72 -1.14
N ASP A 265 -30.14 -0.62 -0.81
CA ASP A 265 -30.84 0.22 -1.78
C ASP A 265 -29.88 0.73 -2.87
N PHE A 266 -28.67 1.13 -2.48
CA PHE A 266 -27.64 1.54 -3.43
C PHE A 266 -27.19 0.38 -4.33
N ILE A 267 -26.91 -0.80 -3.78
CA ILE A 267 -26.53 -1.99 -4.57
C ILE A 267 -27.64 -2.35 -5.57
N PHE A 268 -28.89 -2.43 -5.12
CA PHE A 268 -30.02 -2.79 -5.97
C PHE A 268 -30.40 -1.71 -6.98
N SER A 269 -29.94 -0.46 -6.79
CA SER A 269 -30.02 0.59 -7.82
C SER A 269 -29.11 0.31 -9.05
N SER A 270 -28.19 -0.65 -8.95
CA SER A 270 -27.26 -1.06 -10.01
C SER A 270 -26.37 0.10 -10.52
N PRO A 271 -25.48 0.65 -9.67
CA PRO A 271 -24.73 1.86 -9.96
C PRO A 271 -23.76 1.67 -11.14
N ALA A 272 -23.96 2.44 -12.21
CA ALA A 272 -23.16 2.37 -13.43
C ALA A 272 -21.79 3.06 -13.32
N VAL A 273 -21.62 3.93 -12.31
CA VAL A 273 -20.40 4.69 -12.05
C VAL A 273 -19.85 4.26 -10.69
N PRO A 274 -18.54 3.95 -10.59
CA PRO A 274 -17.94 3.63 -9.32
C PRO A 274 -18.03 4.84 -8.38
N PRO A 275 -18.44 4.64 -7.12
CA PRO A 275 -18.44 5.71 -6.13
C PRO A 275 -17.01 6.17 -5.85
N ASP A 276 -16.85 7.45 -5.50
CA ASP A 276 -15.60 7.92 -4.92
C ASP A 276 -15.60 7.58 -3.43
N GLU A 277 -14.89 6.51 -3.04
CA GLU A 277 -14.85 6.03 -1.65
C GLU A 277 -14.35 7.11 -0.66
N GLU A 278 -13.52 8.06 -1.11
CA GLU A 278 -13.08 9.20 -0.28
C GLU A 278 -14.27 10.13 0.05
N GLN A 279 -15.22 10.26 -0.87
CA GLN A 279 -16.44 11.06 -0.67
C GLN A 279 -17.49 10.31 0.15
N VAL A 280 -17.51 8.97 0.06
CA VAL A 280 -18.40 8.12 0.87
C VAL A 280 -17.92 8.03 2.31
N ALA A 281 -16.60 7.92 2.53
CA ALA A 281 -15.97 7.74 3.84
C ALA A 281 -14.92 8.83 4.17
N PRO A 282 -15.31 10.11 4.22
CA PRO A 282 -14.36 11.21 4.43
C PRO A 282 -13.73 11.19 5.82
N THR A 283 -14.44 10.71 6.84
CA THR A 283 -13.91 10.65 8.21
C THR A 283 -12.90 9.52 8.33
N MET A 284 -13.17 8.37 7.71
CA MET A 284 -12.23 7.25 7.66
C MET A 284 -10.91 7.66 6.99
N ASN A 285 -11.00 8.30 5.82
CA ASN A 285 -9.82 8.74 5.08
C ASN A 285 -9.00 9.79 5.86
N ARG A 286 -9.65 10.70 6.59
CA ARG A 286 -8.94 11.64 7.47
C ARG A 286 -8.32 10.97 8.68
N LEU A 287 -8.95 9.93 9.21
CA LEU A 287 -8.49 9.22 10.39
C LEU A 287 -7.24 8.38 10.08
N VAL A 288 -7.28 7.61 8.99
CA VAL A 288 -6.28 6.57 8.70
C VAL A 288 -6.10 6.35 7.19
N TRP A 289 -5.67 7.40 6.49
CA TRP A 289 -5.40 7.35 5.05
C TRP A 289 -4.40 6.25 4.66
N GLU A 290 -3.51 5.82 5.56
CA GLU A 290 -2.55 4.74 5.31
C GLU A 290 -3.24 3.41 4.98
N VAL A 291 -4.33 3.10 5.70
CA VAL A 291 -5.13 1.91 5.42
C VAL A 291 -5.95 2.10 4.14
N SER A 292 -6.50 3.29 3.91
CA SER A 292 -7.19 3.59 2.65
C SER A 292 -6.30 3.35 1.43
N LYS A 293 -5.03 3.78 1.48
CA LYS A 293 -4.06 3.50 0.41
C LYS A 293 -3.80 2.00 0.22
N THR A 294 -3.72 1.26 1.32
CA THR A 294 -3.54 -0.20 1.31
C THR A 294 -4.72 -0.88 0.60
N PHE A 295 -5.95 -0.48 0.95
CA PHE A 295 -7.18 -0.95 0.29
C PHE A 295 -7.22 -0.58 -1.18
N ASP A 296 -6.91 0.68 -1.52
CA ASP A 296 -6.88 1.16 -2.90
C ASP A 296 -5.96 0.33 -3.80
N TRP A 297 -4.74 0.05 -3.36
CA TRP A 297 -3.79 -0.75 -4.15
C TRP A 297 -4.26 -2.18 -4.33
N ALA A 298 -4.77 -2.81 -3.26
CA ALA A 298 -5.25 -4.19 -3.31
C ALA A 298 -6.51 -4.34 -4.17
N HIS A 299 -7.48 -3.43 -4.01
CA HIS A 299 -8.66 -3.34 -4.88
C HIS A 299 -8.26 -3.13 -6.34
N LEU A 300 -7.34 -2.21 -6.62
CA LEU A 300 -6.85 -1.96 -7.98
C LEU A 300 -6.19 -3.21 -8.60
N PHE A 301 -5.40 -3.95 -7.82
CA PHE A 301 -4.82 -5.21 -8.25
C PHE A 301 -5.92 -6.22 -8.63
N HIS A 302 -6.89 -6.46 -7.74
CA HIS A 302 -7.99 -7.39 -8.00
C HIS A 302 -8.86 -6.96 -9.18
N ARG A 303 -9.17 -5.66 -9.32
CA ARG A 303 -9.88 -5.11 -10.49
C ARG A 303 -9.12 -5.35 -11.78
N SER A 304 -7.80 -5.19 -11.77
CA SER A 304 -6.95 -5.47 -12.93
C SER A 304 -6.95 -6.96 -13.28
N LEU A 305 -7.00 -7.85 -12.28
CA LEU A 305 -7.15 -9.29 -12.50
C LEU A 305 -8.52 -9.64 -13.07
N TYR A 306 -9.62 -9.10 -12.53
CA TYR A 306 -10.95 -9.36 -13.09
C TYR A 306 -11.03 -8.94 -14.57
N ASP A 307 -10.45 -7.79 -14.93
CA ASP A 307 -10.34 -7.36 -16.33
C ASP A 307 -9.50 -8.34 -17.17
N LEU A 308 -8.33 -8.75 -16.68
CA LEU A 308 -7.47 -9.72 -17.36
C LEU A 308 -8.20 -11.04 -17.64
N PHE A 309 -8.89 -11.58 -16.63
CA PHE A 309 -9.59 -12.86 -16.73
C PHE A 309 -10.93 -12.76 -17.48
N ALA A 310 -11.55 -11.58 -17.57
CA ALA A 310 -12.71 -11.34 -18.43
C ALA A 310 -12.35 -11.21 -19.92
N SER A 311 -11.13 -10.77 -20.24
CA SER A 311 -10.77 -10.43 -21.63
C SER A 311 -10.51 -11.65 -22.50
N ASP A 312 -11.06 -11.64 -23.71
CA ASP A 312 -10.74 -12.57 -24.80
C ASP A 312 -9.52 -12.12 -25.64
N LYS A 313 -9.03 -10.90 -25.42
CA LYS A 313 -7.88 -10.33 -26.15
C LYS A 313 -6.53 -10.88 -25.69
N VAL A 314 -6.53 -11.67 -24.63
CA VAL A 314 -5.35 -12.28 -24.02
C VAL A 314 -5.58 -13.78 -23.92
N GLU A 315 -4.83 -14.55 -24.70
CA GLU A 315 -4.89 -16.01 -24.64
C GLU A 315 -4.08 -16.55 -23.46
N ASP A 316 -2.81 -16.18 -23.35
CA ASP A 316 -1.97 -16.47 -22.19
C ASP A 316 -2.16 -15.40 -21.10
N LYS A 317 -2.99 -15.74 -20.11
CA LYS A 317 -3.28 -14.87 -18.96
C LYS A 317 -2.23 -14.97 -17.86
N GLU A 318 -1.35 -15.97 -17.91
CA GLU A 318 -0.41 -16.24 -16.81
C GLU A 318 0.75 -15.25 -16.79
N ALA A 319 1.33 -14.95 -17.95
CA ALA A 319 2.40 -13.95 -18.04
C ALA A 319 1.95 -12.53 -17.62
N PRO A 320 0.80 -11.99 -18.11
CA PRO A 320 0.27 -10.73 -17.61
C PRO A 320 -0.07 -10.75 -16.12
N TYR A 321 -0.61 -11.86 -15.60
CA TYR A 321 -0.85 -12.04 -14.16
C TYR A 321 0.43 -11.88 -13.36
N ARG A 322 1.50 -12.59 -13.72
CA ARG A 322 2.79 -12.52 -13.03
C ARG A 322 3.36 -11.10 -13.04
N LYS A 323 3.19 -10.39 -14.16
CA LYS A 323 3.58 -8.97 -14.25
C LYS A 323 2.75 -8.09 -13.32
N LEU A 324 1.42 -8.24 -13.33
CA LEU A 324 0.53 -7.48 -12.45
C LEU A 324 0.85 -7.70 -10.98
N LEU A 325 1.13 -8.95 -10.59
CA LEU A 325 1.54 -9.27 -9.24
C LEU A 325 2.87 -8.62 -8.87
N ALA A 326 3.89 -8.70 -9.74
CA ALA A 326 5.18 -8.06 -9.50
C ALA A 326 5.03 -6.53 -9.35
N ASP A 327 4.34 -5.87 -10.28
CA ASP A 327 4.09 -4.42 -10.24
C ASP A 327 3.30 -4.01 -8.96
N TYR A 328 2.40 -4.89 -8.48
CA TYR A 328 1.66 -4.67 -7.24
C TYR A 328 2.56 -4.79 -6.01
N LEU A 329 3.39 -5.83 -5.92
CA LEU A 329 4.26 -6.07 -4.77
C LEU A 329 5.39 -5.04 -4.64
N GLU A 330 5.68 -4.27 -5.69
CA GLU A 330 6.55 -3.09 -5.61
C GLU A 330 5.93 -1.95 -4.78
N LYS A 331 4.63 -1.95 -4.50
CA LYS A 331 3.99 -0.90 -3.69
C LYS A 331 4.34 -1.05 -2.21
N PRO A 332 4.76 0.02 -1.51
CA PRO A 332 5.02 -0.04 -0.07
C PRO A 332 3.82 -0.51 0.77
N GLU A 333 2.61 -0.20 0.30
CA GLU A 333 1.34 -0.57 0.90
C GLU A 333 0.77 -1.88 0.34
N ALA A 334 1.52 -2.64 -0.45
CA ALA A 334 1.06 -3.91 -0.98
C ALA A 334 0.77 -4.89 0.16
N ILE A 335 -0.39 -5.54 0.10
CA ILE A 335 -0.74 -6.64 1.00
C ILE A 335 0.07 -7.86 0.60
N THR A 336 0.53 -8.59 1.62
CA THR A 336 1.37 -9.76 1.48
C THR A 336 0.69 -10.86 0.65
N PRO A 337 1.44 -11.54 -0.25
CA PRO A 337 0.98 -12.72 -0.95
C PRO A 337 1.11 -14.00 -0.10
N HIS A 338 1.63 -13.90 1.12
CA HIS A 338 1.69 -15.01 2.06
C HIS A 338 0.34 -15.20 2.74
N ARG A 339 -0.13 -16.45 2.82
CA ARG A 339 -1.37 -16.75 3.55
C ARG A 339 -1.14 -16.49 5.06
N LEU A 340 -1.90 -15.55 5.61
CA LEU A 340 -1.88 -15.25 7.03
C LEU A 340 -2.68 -16.26 7.86
N ASP A 341 -2.45 -16.27 9.17
CA ASP A 341 -3.17 -17.16 10.10
C ASP A 341 -4.55 -16.59 10.48
N HIS A 342 -5.45 -16.63 9.50
CA HIS A 342 -6.80 -16.06 9.58
C HIS A 342 -7.70 -16.70 10.63
N HIS A 343 -7.47 -17.97 10.98
CA HIS A 343 -8.35 -18.72 11.90
C HIS A 343 -7.82 -18.77 13.34
N ARG A 344 -6.58 -18.35 13.58
CA ARG A 344 -5.99 -18.32 14.92
C ARG A 344 -5.54 -16.91 15.25
N ALA A 345 -4.33 -16.52 14.86
CA ALA A 345 -3.71 -15.28 15.33
C ALA A 345 -4.58 -14.04 15.04
N LEU A 346 -5.00 -13.85 13.78
CA LEU A 346 -5.83 -12.71 13.37
C LEU A 346 -7.27 -12.74 13.91
N TRP A 347 -7.70 -13.90 14.41
CA TRP A 347 -9.04 -14.12 14.96
C TRP A 347 -9.06 -14.16 16.50
N SER A 348 -7.91 -13.87 17.11
CA SER A 348 -7.66 -13.96 18.54
C SER A 348 -7.36 -12.62 19.21
N PHE A 349 -7.39 -11.52 18.45
CA PHE A 349 -7.19 -10.20 19.02
C PHE A 349 -8.29 -9.85 20.02
N PRO A 350 -8.01 -8.99 21.02
CA PRO A 350 -9.00 -8.61 22.04
C PRO A 350 -10.31 -8.06 21.45
N GLU A 351 -10.23 -7.39 20.31
CA GLU A 351 -11.36 -6.85 19.55
C GLU A 351 -12.05 -7.84 18.61
N SER A 352 -11.41 -8.96 18.27
CA SER A 352 -11.90 -9.87 17.23
C SER A 352 -13.34 -10.31 17.48
N LYS A 353 -14.13 -10.40 16.40
CA LYS A 353 -15.54 -10.82 16.35
C LYS A 353 -16.52 -9.77 16.86
N ALA A 354 -16.07 -8.62 17.38
CA ALA A 354 -16.95 -7.60 17.93
C ALA A 354 -18.01 -7.12 16.93
N PHE A 355 -17.64 -6.92 15.67
CA PHE A 355 -18.55 -6.48 14.62
C PHE A 355 -19.57 -7.58 14.28
N ARG A 356 -19.11 -8.81 14.08
CA ARG A 356 -19.98 -9.98 13.83
C ARG A 356 -20.96 -10.21 14.98
N ASP A 357 -20.50 -10.13 16.22
CA ASP A 357 -21.30 -10.46 17.39
C ASP A 357 -22.36 -9.39 17.69
N ARG A 358 -22.06 -8.11 17.42
CA ARG A 358 -23.00 -6.99 17.64
C ARG A 358 -23.90 -6.71 16.44
N PHE A 359 -23.38 -6.78 15.21
CA PHE A 359 -24.05 -6.37 13.98
C PHE A 359 -24.05 -7.47 12.92
N ARG A 360 -24.43 -8.68 13.35
CA ARG A 360 -24.37 -9.93 12.57
C ARG A 360 -24.96 -9.85 11.15
N LYS A 361 -26.09 -9.16 10.97
CA LYS A 361 -26.70 -9.00 9.63
C LYS A 361 -25.82 -8.19 8.68
N PHE A 362 -25.19 -7.13 9.18
CA PHE A 362 -24.32 -6.29 8.34
C PHE A 362 -23.02 -7.03 8.07
N ASN A 363 -22.40 -7.65 9.09
CA ASN A 363 -21.20 -8.45 8.89
C ASN A 363 -21.39 -9.58 7.86
N THR A 364 -22.46 -10.37 7.97
CA THR A 364 -22.73 -11.45 7.00
C THR A 364 -23.14 -10.95 5.60
N GLN A 365 -23.64 -9.72 5.50
CA GLN A 365 -23.81 -9.03 4.22
C GLN A 365 -22.45 -8.65 3.59
N ILE A 366 -21.49 -8.15 4.37
CA ILE A 366 -20.12 -7.91 3.89
C ILE A 366 -19.44 -9.23 3.46
N TRP A 367 -19.61 -10.29 4.23
CA TRP A 367 -19.10 -11.62 3.85
C TRP A 367 -19.75 -12.16 2.57
N ALA A 368 -20.98 -11.77 2.26
CA ALA A 368 -21.59 -12.10 0.97
C ALA A 368 -20.92 -11.35 -0.20
N TYR A 369 -20.40 -10.13 0.02
CA TYR A 369 -19.59 -9.39 -0.96
C TYR A 369 -18.32 -10.17 -1.28
N HIS A 370 -17.62 -10.59 -0.22
CA HIS A 370 -16.42 -11.41 -0.30
C HIS A 370 -16.66 -12.69 -1.12
N TRP A 371 -17.76 -13.39 -0.82
CA TRP A 371 -18.13 -14.60 -1.55
C TRP A 371 -18.34 -14.34 -3.05
N LEU A 372 -19.08 -13.27 -3.42
CA LEU A 372 -19.29 -12.95 -4.84
C LEU A 372 -17.97 -12.64 -5.54
N GLN A 373 -17.17 -11.75 -4.95
CA GLN A 373 -15.87 -11.34 -5.50
C GLN A 373 -14.95 -12.55 -5.68
N ALA A 374 -14.91 -13.48 -4.72
CA ALA A 374 -14.20 -14.75 -4.88
C ALA A 374 -14.77 -15.59 -6.03
N ALA A 375 -16.08 -15.87 -6.00
CA ALA A 375 -16.78 -16.73 -6.94
C ALA A 375 -16.60 -16.31 -8.41
N VAL A 376 -16.50 -15.01 -8.67
CA VAL A 376 -16.25 -14.45 -10.01
C VAL A 376 -15.02 -15.08 -10.66
N TYR A 377 -13.94 -15.30 -9.91
CA TYR A 377 -12.70 -15.81 -10.48
C TYR A 377 -12.88 -17.20 -11.12
N ASP A 378 -13.54 -18.13 -10.44
CA ASP A 378 -13.78 -19.46 -10.99
C ASP A 378 -14.72 -19.42 -12.20
N VAL A 379 -15.72 -18.52 -12.22
CA VAL A 379 -16.54 -18.30 -13.42
C VAL A 379 -15.67 -17.83 -14.60
N GLN A 380 -14.74 -16.91 -14.35
CA GLN A 380 -13.84 -16.40 -15.38
C GLN A 380 -12.83 -17.44 -15.89
N LEU A 381 -12.58 -18.51 -15.13
CA LEU A 381 -11.79 -19.65 -15.57
C LEU A 381 -12.57 -20.66 -16.43
N LEU A 382 -13.91 -20.58 -16.49
CA LEU A 382 -14.73 -21.53 -17.27
C LEU A 382 -14.58 -21.38 -18.79
N GLY A 383 -13.99 -20.28 -19.27
CA GLY A 383 -13.70 -20.07 -20.69
C GLY A 383 -13.72 -18.61 -21.12
N LYS A 384 -14.03 -18.39 -22.40
CA LYS A 384 -14.11 -17.06 -23.04
C LYS A 384 -15.28 -16.22 -22.51
N ALA A 385 -15.24 -14.92 -22.76
CA ALA A 385 -16.21 -13.92 -22.30
C ALA A 385 -17.68 -14.32 -22.56
N GLY A 386 -17.96 -14.97 -23.70
CA GLY A 386 -19.30 -15.47 -24.01
C GLY A 386 -19.85 -16.47 -22.98
N ARG A 387 -19.03 -17.43 -22.53
CA ARG A 387 -19.43 -18.40 -21.50
C ARG A 387 -19.54 -17.76 -20.13
N GLN A 388 -18.65 -16.79 -19.84
CA GLN A 388 -18.72 -16.03 -18.59
C GLN A 388 -20.03 -15.24 -18.50
N ARG A 389 -20.45 -14.56 -19.58
CA ARG A 389 -21.75 -13.86 -19.67
C ARG A 389 -22.95 -14.77 -19.44
N GLU A 390 -22.88 -16.00 -19.93
CA GLU A 390 -23.95 -16.98 -19.76
C GLU A 390 -24.08 -17.43 -18.30
N MET A 391 -22.95 -17.65 -17.61
CA MET A 391 -22.94 -18.22 -16.26
C MET A 391 -23.07 -17.17 -15.14
N MET A 392 -22.51 -15.97 -15.33
CA MET A 392 -22.45 -14.92 -14.30
C MET A 392 -23.82 -14.54 -13.70
N PRO A 393 -24.92 -14.43 -14.46
CA PRO A 393 -26.23 -14.10 -13.89
C PRO A 393 -26.70 -15.09 -12.81
N ARG A 394 -26.34 -16.38 -12.91
CA ARG A 394 -26.70 -17.39 -11.89
C ARG A 394 -25.94 -17.16 -10.59
N ILE A 395 -24.67 -16.77 -10.67
CA ILE A 395 -23.85 -16.44 -9.50
C ILE A 395 -24.35 -15.14 -8.84
N ILE A 396 -24.65 -14.11 -9.63
CA ILE A 396 -25.20 -12.85 -9.11
C ILE A 396 -26.58 -13.08 -8.47
N ALA A 397 -27.43 -13.92 -9.06
CA ALA A 397 -28.72 -14.25 -8.48
C ALA A 397 -28.60 -14.93 -7.10
N HIS A 398 -27.64 -15.85 -6.96
CA HIS A 398 -27.32 -16.51 -5.69
C HIS A 398 -26.79 -15.51 -4.65
N TYR A 399 -25.87 -14.63 -5.06
CA TYR A 399 -25.39 -13.52 -4.23
C TYR A 399 -26.53 -12.60 -3.76
N HIS A 400 -27.43 -12.20 -4.66
CA HIS A 400 -28.59 -11.37 -4.28
C HIS A 400 -29.53 -12.08 -3.30
N GLY A 401 -29.57 -13.42 -3.29
CA GLY A 401 -30.27 -14.17 -2.25
C GLY A 401 -29.66 -13.93 -0.86
N TYR A 402 -28.33 -13.96 -0.74
CA TYR A 402 -27.64 -13.59 0.49
C TYR A 402 -27.88 -12.14 0.89
N LEU A 403 -27.99 -11.21 -0.04
CA LEU A 403 -28.33 -9.81 0.30
C LEU A 403 -29.74 -9.66 0.84
N ARG A 404 -30.72 -10.35 0.23
CA ARG A 404 -32.12 -10.35 0.70
C ARG A 404 -32.25 -11.03 2.05
N ARG A 405 -31.46 -12.08 2.28
CA ARG A 405 -31.42 -12.84 3.53
C ARG A 405 -29.96 -13.10 3.94
N PRO A 406 -29.36 -12.18 4.71
CA PRO A 406 -27.98 -12.35 5.17
C PRO A 406 -27.79 -13.68 5.91
N PRO A 407 -26.74 -14.47 5.57
CA PRO A 407 -26.50 -15.80 6.13
C PRO A 407 -25.90 -15.69 7.54
N VAL A 408 -26.69 -15.25 8.52
CA VAL A 408 -26.29 -15.01 9.92
C VAL A 408 -25.76 -16.26 10.64
N GLU A 409 -25.95 -17.44 10.07
CA GLU A 409 -25.39 -18.71 10.50
C GLU A 409 -23.90 -18.88 10.18
N TRP A 410 -23.33 -18.07 9.28
CA TRP A 410 -21.89 -18.09 9.02
C TRP A 410 -21.14 -17.68 10.28
N GLU A 411 -20.15 -18.49 10.66
CA GLU A 411 -19.33 -18.24 11.85
C GLU A 411 -17.98 -17.59 11.49
N PHE A 412 -17.59 -17.68 10.21
CA PHE A 412 -16.34 -17.15 9.68
C PHE A 412 -16.52 -16.69 8.23
N MET A 413 -15.71 -15.70 7.80
CA MET A 413 -15.73 -15.19 6.44
C MET A 413 -15.39 -16.29 5.43
N PRO A 414 -16.14 -16.43 4.34
CA PRO A 414 -15.91 -17.47 3.34
C PRO A 414 -14.61 -17.22 2.56
N MET A 415 -13.54 -17.98 2.78
CA MET A 415 -12.24 -17.73 2.12
C MET A 415 -12.24 -18.13 0.63
N MET A 416 -11.24 -17.66 -0.10
CA MET A 416 -11.07 -17.93 -1.54
C MET A 416 -11.12 -19.43 -1.89
N PRO A 417 -10.48 -20.36 -1.16
CA PRO A 417 -10.54 -21.79 -1.48
C PRO A 417 -11.96 -22.39 -1.43
N GLU A 418 -12.87 -21.84 -0.63
CA GLU A 418 -14.25 -22.30 -0.53
C GLU A 418 -15.13 -21.77 -1.68
N GLY A 419 -14.94 -20.50 -2.06
CA GLY A 419 -15.73 -19.84 -3.12
C GLY A 419 -15.21 -20.11 -4.53
N ALA A 420 -13.88 -20.08 -4.71
CA ALA A 420 -13.16 -20.23 -5.97
C ALA A 420 -11.96 -21.19 -5.83
N PRO A 421 -12.20 -22.50 -5.63
CA PRO A 421 -11.16 -23.50 -5.42
C PRO A 421 -10.17 -23.60 -6.59
N GLU A 422 -10.63 -23.51 -7.85
CA GLU A 422 -9.73 -23.68 -9.00
C GLU A 422 -8.80 -22.48 -9.18
N PHE A 423 -9.31 -21.27 -9.02
CA PHE A 423 -8.50 -20.06 -9.03
C PHE A 423 -7.50 -20.06 -7.88
N SER A 424 -7.93 -20.42 -6.67
CA SER A 424 -7.05 -20.49 -5.50
C SER A 424 -5.91 -21.49 -5.68
N ARG A 425 -6.18 -22.62 -6.33
CA ARG A 425 -5.16 -23.64 -6.64
C ARG A 425 -4.16 -23.13 -7.68
N ARG A 426 -4.61 -22.35 -8.68
CA ARG A 426 -3.77 -21.91 -9.81
C ARG A 426 -3.03 -20.59 -9.54
N PHE A 427 -3.60 -19.70 -8.75
CA PHE A 427 -3.07 -18.36 -8.45
C PHE A 427 -3.07 -18.10 -6.93
N PRO A 428 -2.35 -18.91 -6.14
CA PRO A 428 -2.44 -18.89 -4.67
C PRO A 428 -2.01 -17.55 -4.07
N GLU A 429 -1.08 -16.82 -4.69
CA GLU A 429 -0.64 -15.50 -4.23
C GLU A 429 -1.76 -14.46 -4.34
N ALA A 430 -2.53 -14.48 -5.44
CA ALA A 430 -3.66 -13.57 -5.59
C ALA A 430 -4.81 -13.93 -4.65
N ALA A 431 -5.07 -15.23 -4.45
CA ALA A 431 -6.06 -15.68 -3.48
C ALA A 431 -5.68 -15.26 -2.05
N ALA A 432 -4.39 -15.36 -1.68
CA ALA A 432 -3.91 -14.91 -0.39
C ALA A 432 -4.04 -13.39 -0.22
N ILE A 433 -3.65 -12.58 -1.22
CA ILE A 433 -3.85 -11.11 -1.17
C ILE A 433 -5.32 -10.76 -0.95
N PHE A 434 -6.22 -11.46 -1.65
CA PHE A 434 -7.67 -11.25 -1.54
C PHE A 434 -8.17 -11.55 -0.12
N ASP A 435 -7.85 -12.74 0.39
CA ASP A 435 -8.22 -13.18 1.73
C ASP A 435 -7.65 -12.25 2.81
N ASN A 436 -6.38 -11.89 2.70
CA ASN A 436 -5.69 -10.99 3.62
C ASN A 436 -6.32 -9.59 3.61
N LEU A 437 -6.68 -9.05 2.43
CA LEU A 437 -7.34 -7.76 2.29
C LEU A 437 -8.65 -7.70 3.07
N HIS A 438 -9.51 -8.70 2.89
CA HIS A 438 -10.83 -8.67 3.50
C HIS A 438 -10.80 -9.04 4.98
N MET A 439 -9.79 -9.79 5.42
CA MET A 439 -9.50 -9.99 6.83
C MET A 439 -9.02 -8.69 7.51
N LEU A 440 -8.28 -7.83 6.80
CA LEU A 440 -7.96 -6.49 7.29
C LEU A 440 -9.21 -5.61 7.41
N HIS A 441 -10.15 -5.69 6.47
CA HIS A 441 -11.46 -5.03 6.60
C HIS A 441 -12.20 -5.51 7.86
N ASP A 442 -12.31 -6.82 8.09
CA ASP A 442 -12.97 -7.38 9.28
C ASP A 442 -12.29 -6.93 10.58
N ASN A 443 -10.95 -6.94 10.64
CA ASN A 443 -10.21 -6.44 11.81
C ASN A 443 -10.42 -4.94 12.04
N LEU A 444 -10.51 -4.14 10.98
CA LEU A 444 -10.83 -2.73 11.07
C LEU A 444 -12.24 -2.54 11.66
N ASP A 445 -13.24 -3.25 11.14
CA ASP A 445 -14.63 -3.15 11.61
C ASP A 445 -14.78 -3.57 13.08
N ASP A 446 -14.03 -4.59 13.51
CA ASP A 446 -13.94 -5.03 14.90
C ASP A 446 -13.38 -3.93 15.81
N ILE A 447 -12.29 -3.26 15.43
CA ILE A 447 -11.73 -2.11 16.18
C ILE A 447 -12.78 -1.00 16.30
N LEU A 448 -13.43 -0.64 15.19
CA LEU A 448 -14.42 0.44 15.18
C LEU A 448 -15.66 0.11 16.01
N THR A 449 -15.92 -1.18 16.24
CA THR A 449 -17.03 -1.71 17.04
C THR A 449 -16.68 -1.90 18.52
N ARG A 450 -15.51 -1.45 18.98
CA ARG A 450 -15.06 -1.52 20.38
C ARG A 450 -14.80 -0.16 21.01
N PRO A 451 -15.84 0.68 21.23
CA PRO A 451 -15.68 1.96 21.92
C PRO A 451 -15.23 1.80 23.39
N ASP A 452 -15.41 0.62 23.98
CA ASP A 452 -14.91 0.24 25.30
C ASP A 452 -13.38 0.07 25.34
N LEU A 453 -12.78 -0.45 24.26
CA LEU A 453 -11.31 -0.55 24.14
C LEU A 453 -10.70 0.71 23.52
N TYR A 454 -11.39 1.30 22.55
CA TYR A 454 -10.90 2.38 21.70
C TYR A 454 -11.86 3.59 21.74
N PRO A 455 -11.96 4.29 22.90
CA PRO A 455 -12.98 5.32 23.12
C PRO A 455 -12.76 6.58 22.26
N THR A 456 -11.52 6.88 21.85
CA THR A 456 -11.17 8.09 21.10
C THR A 456 -10.78 7.78 19.66
N MET A 457 -10.84 8.79 18.78
CA MET A 457 -10.34 8.65 17.40
C MET A 457 -8.84 8.32 17.37
N ALA A 458 -8.05 8.93 18.27
CA ALA A 458 -6.63 8.62 18.39
C ALA A 458 -6.38 7.16 18.78
N ALA A 459 -7.17 6.61 19.71
CA ALA A 459 -7.07 5.21 20.13
C ALA A 459 -7.45 4.25 18.99
N LYS A 460 -8.54 4.53 18.26
CA LYS A 460 -8.94 3.76 17.08
C LYS A 460 -7.83 3.77 16.03
N ARG A 461 -7.31 4.95 15.69
CA ARG A 461 -6.20 5.10 14.73
C ARG A 461 -4.97 4.30 15.16
N ALA A 462 -4.58 4.39 16.44
CA ALA A 462 -3.43 3.67 16.97
C ALA A 462 -3.61 2.15 16.86
N ALA A 463 -4.79 1.62 17.20
CA ALA A 463 -5.10 0.21 17.08
C ALA A 463 -5.03 -0.27 15.61
N ILE A 464 -5.60 0.50 14.69
CA ILE A 464 -5.58 0.19 13.25
C ILE A 464 -4.15 0.15 12.72
N LEU A 465 -3.34 1.17 13.04
CA LEU A 465 -1.95 1.23 12.61
C LEU A 465 -1.05 0.20 13.30
N LYS A 466 -1.46 -0.34 14.46
CA LYS A 466 -0.77 -1.46 15.11
C LYS A 466 -0.93 -2.75 14.30
N ILE A 467 -2.11 -2.99 13.72
CA ILE A 467 -2.41 -4.22 12.96
C ILE A 467 -1.90 -4.16 11.53
N LEU A 468 -1.99 -3.00 10.87
CA LEU A 468 -1.63 -2.83 9.46
C LEU A 468 -0.27 -3.47 9.05
N PRO A 469 0.83 -3.33 9.83
CA PRO A 469 2.11 -3.95 9.51
C PRO A 469 2.07 -5.46 9.28
N ILE A 470 1.14 -6.20 9.91
CA ILE A 470 0.99 -7.66 9.72
C ILE A 470 0.65 -7.98 8.26
N TYR A 471 -0.13 -7.11 7.63
CA TYR A 471 -0.67 -7.31 6.29
C TYR A 471 0.28 -6.85 5.19
N LEU A 472 1.26 -6.00 5.47
CA LEU A 472 2.12 -5.41 4.44
C LEU A 472 3.22 -6.37 3.97
N HIS A 473 3.30 -6.60 2.66
CA HIS A 473 4.27 -7.49 2.01
C HIS A 473 5.72 -7.23 2.45
N ARG A 474 6.13 -5.96 2.50
CA ARG A 474 7.50 -5.55 2.88
C ARG A 474 7.95 -6.06 4.26
N ASN A 475 7.01 -6.39 5.15
CA ASN A 475 7.31 -6.85 6.50
C ASN A 475 7.51 -8.38 6.60
N HIS A 476 7.22 -9.14 5.54
CA HIS A 476 7.26 -10.60 5.56
C HIS A 476 8.65 -11.20 5.31
N SER A 477 9.71 -10.40 5.42
CA SER A 477 11.09 -10.82 5.15
C SER A 477 11.94 -11.12 6.39
N ALA A 478 11.51 -10.81 7.63
CA ALA A 478 12.43 -10.93 8.79
C ALA A 478 11.86 -11.04 10.24
N SER A 479 10.55 -11.18 10.52
CA SER A 479 10.04 -11.14 11.91
C SER A 479 8.81 -12.00 12.21
N ASP A 480 8.61 -12.35 13.49
CA ASP A 480 7.31 -12.78 14.02
C ASP A 480 6.36 -11.57 14.03
N LEU A 481 5.46 -11.54 13.04
CA LEU A 481 4.53 -10.43 12.80
C LEU A 481 3.47 -10.30 13.90
N TYR A 482 3.29 -11.32 14.73
CA TYR A 482 2.27 -11.36 15.77
C TYR A 482 2.83 -11.10 17.18
N ALA A 483 4.15 -10.89 17.30
CA ALA A 483 4.84 -10.77 18.59
C ALA A 483 4.23 -9.71 19.53
N ASP A 484 3.81 -8.57 18.99
CA ASP A 484 3.20 -7.46 19.76
C ASP A 484 1.75 -7.74 20.21
N PHE A 485 1.20 -8.91 19.87
CA PHE A 485 -0.16 -9.36 20.17
C PHE A 485 -0.19 -10.68 20.95
N HIS A 486 0.97 -11.30 21.20
CA HIS A 486 1.10 -12.51 22.01
C HIS A 486 1.23 -12.17 23.51
N GLU A 487 0.15 -11.69 24.14
CA GLU A 487 0.06 -11.66 25.60
C GLU A 487 -0.59 -12.96 26.12
N GLY A 488 0.17 -14.06 26.13
CA GLY A 488 -0.22 -15.32 26.77
C GLY A 488 0.26 -16.58 26.04
N PRO A 489 0.43 -17.72 26.75
CA PRO A 489 0.81 -18.99 26.11
C PRO A 489 -0.27 -19.36 25.10
N GLY A 490 0.12 -19.49 23.83
CA GLY A 490 -0.75 -19.73 22.70
C GLY A 490 -1.78 -20.82 22.98
N GLY A 491 -3.01 -20.38 23.26
CA GLY A 491 -4.17 -21.23 23.26
C GLY A 491 -4.43 -21.68 21.83
N GLY A 492 -3.84 -22.82 21.46
CA GLY A 492 -4.17 -23.51 20.22
C GLY A 492 -5.65 -23.88 20.26
N HIS A 493 -6.50 -23.07 19.65
CA HIS A 493 -7.84 -23.50 19.29
C HIS A 493 -7.73 -24.48 18.12
N THR A 494 -7.48 -25.74 18.44
CA THR A 494 -7.69 -26.85 17.51
C THR A 494 -9.19 -27.07 17.35
N GLY A 495 -9.69 -26.90 16.12
CA GLY A 495 -11.04 -27.30 15.74
C GLY A 495 -12.08 -26.20 15.92
N MET A 496 -11.98 -25.12 15.15
CA MET A 496 -13.13 -24.23 14.96
C MET A 496 -14.09 -24.90 13.97
N GLN A 497 -15.35 -25.07 14.37
CA GLN A 497 -16.40 -25.57 13.49
C GLN A 497 -16.74 -24.41 12.54
N MET A 498 -16.53 -24.56 11.24
CA MET A 498 -16.61 -23.46 10.25
C MET A 498 -18.05 -22.99 9.93
N GLY A 499 -18.98 -23.14 10.88
CA GLY A 499 -20.41 -23.02 10.59
C GLY A 499 -20.80 -23.84 9.35
N PRO A 500 -21.90 -23.48 8.67
CA PRO A 500 -22.19 -24.00 7.34
C PRO A 500 -21.29 -23.32 6.29
N ARG A 501 -20.58 -24.14 5.50
CA ARG A 501 -19.71 -23.66 4.42
C ARG A 501 -20.56 -23.02 3.31
N PRO A 502 -20.16 -21.85 2.77
CA PRO A 502 -20.75 -21.34 1.53
C PRO A 502 -20.60 -22.36 0.39
N PRO A 503 -21.52 -22.39 -0.59
CA PRO A 503 -21.33 -23.19 -1.79
C PRO A 503 -20.20 -22.61 -2.66
N SER A 504 -19.50 -23.51 -3.34
CA SER A 504 -18.59 -23.19 -4.43
C SER A 504 -19.36 -22.78 -5.69
N VAL A 505 -18.67 -22.13 -6.63
CA VAL A 505 -19.21 -21.80 -7.95
C VAL A 505 -19.74 -23.04 -8.68
N ALA A 506 -19.02 -24.16 -8.59
CA ALA A 506 -19.43 -25.42 -9.20
C ALA A 506 -20.77 -25.92 -8.65
N GLU A 507 -20.99 -25.86 -7.34
CA GLU A 507 -22.24 -26.28 -6.71
C GLU A 507 -23.43 -25.38 -7.14
N VAL A 508 -23.22 -24.07 -7.23
CA VAL A 508 -24.25 -23.11 -7.69
C VAL A 508 -24.60 -23.36 -9.16
N LEU A 509 -23.61 -23.53 -10.03
CA LEU A 509 -23.83 -23.78 -11.45
C LEU A 509 -24.42 -25.17 -11.74
N ALA A 510 -24.13 -26.16 -10.89
CA ALA A 510 -24.75 -27.48 -10.95
C ALA A 510 -26.19 -27.50 -10.38
N GLY A 511 -26.62 -26.44 -9.69
CA GLY A 511 -27.92 -26.41 -9.00
C GLY A 511 -27.98 -27.33 -7.77
N THR A 512 -26.82 -27.67 -7.21
CA THR A 512 -26.67 -28.51 -6.01
C THR A 512 -26.45 -27.68 -4.75
N ALA A 513 -26.15 -26.39 -4.90
CA ALA A 513 -26.06 -25.45 -3.80
C ALA A 513 -27.43 -25.26 -3.11
N PRO A 514 -27.46 -25.09 -1.76
CA PRO A 514 -28.68 -24.73 -1.05
C PRO A 514 -29.20 -23.36 -1.51
N PRO A 515 -30.52 -23.11 -1.54
CA PRO A 515 -31.06 -21.80 -1.90
C PRO A 515 -30.53 -20.71 -0.97
N SER A 516 -29.91 -19.67 -1.53
CA SER A 516 -29.32 -18.53 -0.81
C SER A 516 -30.34 -17.68 -0.04
N ASP A 517 -31.60 -17.77 -0.41
CA ASP A 517 -32.76 -17.08 0.17
C ASP A 517 -33.49 -17.93 1.24
N GLN A 518 -32.95 -19.12 1.54
CA GLN A 518 -33.42 -20.00 2.61
C GLN A 518 -32.35 -20.15 3.70
N PRO A 519 -32.73 -20.41 4.97
CA PRO A 519 -31.76 -20.64 6.02
C PRO A 519 -30.97 -21.92 5.72
N GLN A 520 -29.65 -21.87 5.81
CA GLN A 520 -28.83 -23.06 5.65
C GLN A 520 -29.05 -23.97 6.87
N PRO A 521 -29.22 -25.30 6.67
CA PRO A 521 -29.42 -26.22 7.78
C PRO A 521 -28.20 -26.17 8.70
N ALA A 522 -28.43 -25.97 10.01
CA ALA A 522 -27.37 -26.03 10.99
C ALA A 522 -26.65 -27.38 10.87
N GLY A 523 -25.34 -27.36 10.63
CA GLY A 523 -24.53 -28.57 10.58
C GLY A 523 -24.78 -29.44 11.82
N ARG A 524 -24.90 -30.76 11.65
CA ARG A 524 -25.10 -31.67 12.79
C ARG A 524 -24.00 -31.44 13.82
N ARG A 525 -24.39 -31.02 15.04
CA ARG A 525 -23.54 -31.09 16.23
C ARG A 525 -23.03 -32.52 16.36
N THR A 526 -21.76 -32.76 16.06
CA THR A 526 -21.10 -33.97 16.53
C THR A 526 -20.97 -33.78 18.04
N PRO A 527 -21.61 -34.62 18.88
CA PRO A 527 -21.40 -34.52 20.32
C PRO A 527 -19.90 -34.74 20.58
N PRO A 528 -19.29 -34.02 21.55
CA PRO A 528 -17.90 -34.23 21.89
C PRO A 528 -17.71 -35.72 22.20
N ALA A 529 -16.73 -36.33 21.56
CA ALA A 529 -16.33 -37.70 21.86
C ALA A 529 -16.08 -37.76 23.38
N GLY A 530 -16.94 -38.49 24.09
CA GLY A 530 -16.84 -38.61 25.53
C GLY A 530 -15.45 -39.12 25.89
N HIS A 531 -14.75 -38.36 26.74
CA HIS A 531 -13.61 -38.89 27.47
C HIS A 531 -14.08 -40.12 28.23
N LYS A 532 -13.66 -41.31 27.76
CA LYS A 532 -13.73 -42.52 28.57
C LYS A 532 -12.53 -42.52 29.50
N HIS A 533 -12.87 -42.33 30.78
CA HIS A 533 -12.13 -42.58 32.02
C HIS A 533 -10.90 -41.73 32.33
#